data_AF-A0A7K3ETA2-F1
#
_entry.id   AF-A0A7K3ETA2-F1
#
_cell.length_a   1.000
_cell.length_b   1.000
_cell.length_c   1.000
_cell.angle_alpha   90.00
_cell.angle_beta   90.00
_cell.angle_gamma   90.00
#
_symmetry.space_group_name_H-M   'P 1'
#
loop_
_entity.id
_entity.type
_entity.pdbx_description
1 polymer ?
#
loop_
_entity_poly.entity_id
_entity_poly.type
_entity_poly.pdbx_seq_one_letter_code
_entity_poly.pdbx_strand_id
1 'polypeptide(L)'
;TDAHPSIAAFGGMFLMMIFLDFILEDREIKWLGRLERPLAKLGRVDMLSVCVALVVLLVSAITFGAHAHQHGGVHADKTETVLLAGVGGLITYMVVGGLSGFFEQRLEDEEEREREAEQRAERGGGPGSPVKLAGKAAFFMFLYLEVLDASFSFDGVIGAFAITNDIVLMALGLGIGAMYVRSLTVYLVRQGTLDDYVYLEHGAHYAIGALSVILLVTIQHEINEIITGLIGVVLIGASFWSSVRRNRALRTAS
;
A
#
# COMPACT_ATOMS: atom_id res chain seq x y z
N THR A 1 -7.39 -20.95 16.75
CA THR A 1 -6.88 -19.68 16.18
C THR A 1 -5.46 -19.87 15.67
N ASP A 2 -5.24 -20.86 14.80
CA ASP A 2 -3.88 -21.28 14.41
C ASP A 2 -3.31 -20.54 13.20
N ALA A 3 -4.14 -19.85 12.42
CA ALA A 3 -3.72 -19.13 11.22
C ALA A 3 -3.29 -17.66 11.46
N HIS A 4 -3.52 -17.10 12.65
CA HIS A 4 -3.15 -15.71 12.91
C HIS A 4 -1.64 -15.44 12.76
N PRO A 5 -0.73 -16.30 13.28
CA PRO A 5 0.71 -16.12 13.09
C PRO A 5 1.17 -16.19 11.62
N SER A 6 0.55 -17.05 10.80
CA SER A 6 0.92 -17.14 9.38
C SER A 6 0.45 -15.91 8.60
N ILE A 7 -0.78 -15.45 8.82
CA ILE A 7 -1.31 -14.26 8.15
C ILE A 7 -0.50 -13.02 8.53
N ALA A 8 -0.20 -12.87 9.83
CA ALA A 8 0.57 -11.75 10.34
C ALA A 8 2.02 -11.75 9.82
N ALA A 9 2.67 -12.91 9.75
CA ALA A 9 4.03 -13.04 9.20
C ALA A 9 4.06 -12.77 7.68
N PHE A 10 3.12 -13.33 6.93
CA PHE A 10 3.01 -13.11 5.49
C PHE A 10 2.77 -11.63 5.17
N GLY A 11 1.72 -11.03 5.76
CA GLY A 11 1.37 -9.64 5.54
C GLY A 11 2.41 -8.67 6.08
N GLY A 12 2.96 -8.95 7.27
CA GLY A 12 4.02 -8.17 7.88
C GLY A 12 5.27 -8.10 7.01
N MET A 13 5.73 -9.22 6.45
CA MET A 13 6.88 -9.24 5.55
C MET A 13 6.62 -8.56 4.21
N PHE A 14 5.43 -8.75 3.63
CA PHE A 14 5.04 -8.07 2.39
C PHE A 14 5.02 -6.54 2.55
N LEU A 15 4.36 -6.04 3.60
CA LEU A 15 4.30 -4.60 3.89
C LEU A 15 5.66 -4.04 4.31
N MET A 16 6.50 -4.83 4.98
CA MET A 16 7.87 -4.46 5.31
C MET A 16 8.69 -4.24 4.05
N MET A 17 8.55 -5.09 3.03
CA MET A 17 9.23 -4.90 1.75
C MET A 17 8.83 -3.60 1.06
N ILE A 18 7.53 -3.30 0.99
CA ILE A 18 7.03 -2.01 0.43
C ILE A 18 7.66 -0.82 1.18
N PHE A 19 7.70 -0.89 2.51
CA PHE A 19 8.29 0.17 3.33
C PHE A 19 9.81 0.30 3.15
N LEU A 20 10.52 -0.83 3.05
CA LEU A 20 11.98 -0.84 2.89
C LEU A 20 12.39 -0.33 1.50
N ASP A 21 11.69 -0.73 0.45
CA ASP A 21 11.95 -0.22 -0.90
C ASP A 21 11.66 1.29 -0.95
N PHE A 22 10.57 1.74 -0.32
CA PHE A 22 10.32 3.17 -0.15
C PHE A 22 11.48 3.83 0.61
N ILE A 23 11.79 3.47 1.85
CA ILE A 23 12.74 4.23 2.69
C ILE A 23 14.18 4.26 2.14
N LEU A 24 14.55 3.27 1.32
CA LEU A 24 15.88 3.16 0.72
C LEU A 24 16.01 3.91 -0.61
N GLU A 25 14.92 4.14 -1.33
CA GLU A 25 14.93 4.92 -2.57
C GLU A 25 15.37 6.39 -2.35
N ASP A 26 16.16 6.92 -3.28
CA ASP A 26 16.64 8.30 -3.19
C ASP A 26 15.61 9.29 -3.73
N ARG A 27 14.78 9.82 -2.84
CA ARG A 27 13.77 10.83 -3.17
C ARG A 27 14.24 12.26 -2.88
N GLU A 28 13.79 13.20 -3.71
CA GLU A 28 14.14 14.63 -3.62
C GLU A 28 13.57 15.31 -2.36
N ILE A 29 12.42 14.85 -1.90
CA ILE A 29 11.71 15.42 -0.77
C ILE A 29 11.75 14.42 0.38
N LYS A 30 12.38 14.82 1.50
CA LYS A 30 12.59 13.96 2.66
C LYS A 30 11.80 14.48 3.85
N TRP A 31 10.87 13.69 4.40
CA TRP A 31 10.03 14.13 5.52
C TRP A 31 10.82 14.10 6.84
N LEU A 32 11.55 13.02 7.12
CA LEU A 32 12.54 12.95 8.21
C LEU A 32 13.98 12.99 7.65
N GLY A 33 14.42 14.17 7.22
CA GLY A 33 15.75 14.34 6.61
C GLY A 33 16.97 13.89 7.44
N ARG A 34 16.84 13.65 8.76
CA ARG A 34 17.93 13.09 9.59
C ARG A 34 18.03 11.56 9.51
N LEU A 35 16.91 10.86 9.33
CA LEU A 35 16.88 9.40 9.24
C LEU A 35 17.02 8.94 7.78
N GLU A 36 16.44 9.67 6.83
CA GLU A 36 16.39 9.28 5.42
C GLU A 36 17.70 9.53 4.65
N ARG A 37 18.55 10.48 5.09
CA ARG A 37 19.85 10.76 4.43
C ARG A 37 20.88 9.62 4.52
N PRO A 38 21.11 8.97 5.68
CA PRO A 38 22.00 7.80 5.74
C PRO A 38 21.37 6.57 5.06
N LEU A 39 20.05 6.39 5.15
CA LEU A 39 19.34 5.26 4.55
C LEU A 39 19.32 5.33 3.01
N ALA A 40 19.09 6.50 2.41
CA ALA A 40 19.14 6.69 0.96
C ALA A 40 20.54 6.41 0.37
N LYS A 41 21.63 6.60 1.16
CA LYS A 41 22.98 6.19 0.74
C LYS A 41 23.15 4.67 0.71
N LEU A 42 22.41 3.94 1.56
CA LEU A 42 22.41 2.48 1.60
C LEU A 42 21.53 1.87 0.50
N GLY A 43 20.49 2.57 0.04
CA GLY A 43 19.59 2.09 -1.03
C GLY A 43 20.18 2.05 -2.43
N ARG A 44 21.46 2.41 -2.61
CA ARG A 44 22.18 2.23 -3.88
C ARG A 44 22.47 0.75 -4.20
N VAL A 45 22.13 -0.16 -3.28
CA VAL A 45 22.25 -1.59 -3.42
C VAL A 45 20.84 -2.16 -3.47
N ASP A 46 20.33 -2.45 -4.66
CA ASP A 46 18.94 -2.90 -4.90
C ASP A 46 18.56 -4.13 -4.05
N MET A 47 19.54 -4.97 -3.67
CA MET A 47 19.31 -6.17 -2.85
C MET A 47 19.30 -5.91 -1.34
N LEU A 48 19.62 -4.70 -0.88
CA LEU A 48 19.74 -4.40 0.54
C LEU A 48 18.39 -4.46 1.26
N SER A 49 17.29 -4.05 0.61
CA SER A 49 15.95 -4.17 1.17
C SER A 49 15.59 -5.63 1.46
N VAL A 50 15.84 -6.52 0.50
CA VAL A 50 15.63 -7.97 0.64
C VAL A 50 16.50 -8.56 1.74
N CYS A 51 17.79 -8.18 1.82
CA CYS A 51 18.68 -8.66 2.89
C CYS A 51 18.20 -8.21 4.27
N VAL A 52 17.80 -6.94 4.43
CA VAL A 52 17.26 -6.42 5.69
C VAL A 52 15.96 -7.12 6.06
N ALA A 53 15.07 -7.33 5.10
CA ALA A 53 13.82 -8.06 5.30
C ALA A 53 14.07 -9.50 5.77
N LEU A 54 15.03 -10.23 5.16
CA LEU A 54 15.39 -11.58 5.59
C LEU A 54 15.99 -11.61 7.00
N VAL A 55 16.80 -10.62 7.37
CA VAL A 55 17.32 -10.50 8.74
C VAL A 55 16.19 -10.23 9.73
N VAL A 56 15.27 -9.31 9.41
CA VAL A 56 14.10 -9.01 10.25
C VAL A 56 13.20 -10.24 10.38
N LEU A 57 12.99 -11.01 9.30
CA LEU A 57 12.24 -12.26 9.33
C LEU A 57 12.91 -13.29 10.23
N LEU A 58 14.23 -13.45 10.11
CA LEU A 58 14.99 -14.40 10.92
C LEU A 58 14.93 -14.02 12.42
N VAL A 59 15.13 -12.74 12.73
CA VAL A 59 14.99 -12.23 14.10
C VAL A 59 13.57 -12.47 14.58
N SER A 60 12.55 -12.13 13.78
CA SER A 60 11.15 -12.30 14.15
C SER A 60 10.79 -13.77 14.39
N ALA A 61 11.30 -14.68 13.57
CA ALA A 61 11.12 -16.11 13.76
C ALA A 61 11.77 -16.62 15.05
N ILE A 62 12.99 -16.17 15.36
CA ILE A 62 13.70 -16.57 16.57
C ILE A 62 13.06 -15.96 17.83
N THR A 63 12.67 -14.68 17.80
CA THR A 63 12.15 -13.97 18.98
C THR A 63 10.66 -14.25 19.22
N PHE A 64 9.85 -14.28 18.16
CA PHE A 64 8.39 -14.44 18.27
C PHE A 64 7.95 -15.89 18.05
N GLY A 65 8.68 -16.69 17.26
CA GLY A 65 8.39 -18.12 17.06
C GLY A 65 8.80 -19.01 18.24
N ALA A 66 9.93 -18.70 18.90
CA ALA A 66 10.43 -19.49 20.04
C ALA A 66 9.74 -19.17 21.38
N HIS A 67 9.07 -18.02 21.51
CA HIS A 67 8.45 -17.55 22.76
C HIS A 67 6.94 -17.28 22.64
N ALA A 68 6.25 -17.97 21.73
CA ALA A 68 4.79 -17.87 21.60
C ALA A 68 4.10 -18.43 22.86
N HIS A 69 3.77 -17.55 23.80
CA HIS A 69 2.91 -17.88 24.93
C HIS A 69 1.46 -17.98 24.46
N GLN A 70 0.84 -19.16 24.58
CA GLN A 70 -0.63 -19.26 24.64
C GLN A 70 -1.08 -19.65 26.04
N HIS A 71 -2.25 -19.12 26.43
CA HIS A 71 -3.02 -19.53 27.61
C HIS A 71 -3.21 -21.05 27.60
N GLY A 72 -2.35 -21.79 28.31
CA GLY A 72 -2.48 -23.26 28.36
C GLY A 72 -1.19 -24.07 28.53
N GLY A 73 -0.09 -23.51 29.05
CA GLY A 73 1.02 -24.31 29.61
C GLY A 73 1.84 -25.18 28.63
N VAL A 74 1.67 -25.03 27.31
CA VAL A 74 2.46 -25.79 26.32
C VAL A 74 3.06 -24.83 25.29
N HIS A 75 4.38 -24.81 25.20
CA HIS A 75 5.12 -24.09 24.15
C HIS A 75 4.90 -24.80 22.81
N ALA A 76 4.10 -24.20 21.93
CA ALA A 76 3.99 -24.64 20.54
C ALA A 76 4.99 -23.84 19.71
N ASP A 77 6.05 -24.51 19.25
CA ASP A 77 7.00 -23.95 18.30
C ASP A 77 6.28 -23.67 16.98
N LYS A 78 5.95 -22.39 16.72
CA LYS A 78 5.34 -21.93 15.46
C LYS A 78 6.38 -21.26 14.55
N THR A 79 7.66 -21.44 14.84
CA THR A 79 8.78 -20.83 14.09
C THR A 79 8.73 -21.23 12.62
N GLU A 80 8.48 -22.50 12.32
CA GLU A 80 8.37 -23.00 10.94
C GLU A 80 7.23 -22.31 10.17
N THR A 81 6.07 -22.14 10.80
CA THR A 81 4.91 -21.47 10.18
C THR A 81 5.19 -20.01 9.89
N VAL A 82 5.84 -19.29 10.82
CA VAL A 82 6.23 -17.88 10.66
C VAL A 82 7.26 -17.71 9.55
N LEU A 83 8.27 -18.58 9.49
CA LEU A 83 9.30 -18.56 8.45
C LEU A 83 8.70 -18.83 7.06
N LEU A 84 7.91 -19.92 6.93
CA LEU A 84 7.29 -20.27 5.64
C LEU A 84 6.36 -19.17 5.15
N ALA A 85 5.51 -18.64 6.03
CA ALA A 85 4.59 -17.57 5.67
C ALA A 85 5.31 -16.25 5.35
N GLY A 86 6.33 -15.89 6.13
CA GLY A 86 7.13 -14.68 5.89
C GLY A 86 7.94 -14.75 4.59
N VAL A 87 8.53 -15.91 4.26
CA VAL A 87 9.16 -16.15 2.96
C VAL A 87 8.11 -16.07 1.85
N GLY A 88 6.92 -16.63 2.06
CA GLY A 88 5.79 -16.50 1.14
C GLY A 88 5.47 -15.04 0.83
N GLY A 89 5.38 -14.18 1.86
CA GLY A 89 5.13 -12.75 1.69
C GLY A 89 6.22 -12.05 0.88
N LEU A 90 7.49 -12.40 1.13
CA LEU A 90 8.62 -11.86 0.38
C LEU A 90 8.63 -12.31 -1.09
N ILE A 91 8.33 -13.58 -1.36
CA ILE A 91 8.19 -14.10 -2.73
C ILE A 91 7.04 -13.39 -3.44
N THR A 92 5.88 -13.25 -2.79
CA THR A 92 4.74 -12.53 -3.37
C THR A 92 5.11 -11.09 -3.73
N TYR A 93 5.83 -10.38 -2.86
CA TYR A 93 6.33 -9.04 -3.17
C TYR A 93 7.19 -9.02 -4.43
N MET A 94 8.18 -9.91 -4.53
CA MET A 94 9.07 -9.99 -5.68
C MET A 94 8.32 -10.33 -6.97
N VAL A 95 7.34 -11.25 -6.91
CA VAL A 95 6.52 -11.62 -8.06
C VAL A 95 5.65 -10.43 -8.51
N VAL A 96 5.02 -9.72 -7.58
CA VAL A 96 4.21 -8.52 -7.90
C VAL A 96 5.08 -7.43 -8.51
N GLY A 97 6.25 -7.14 -7.92
CA GLY A 97 7.19 -6.16 -8.48
C GLY A 97 7.67 -6.56 -9.88
N GLY A 98 8.00 -7.84 -10.08
CA GLY A 98 8.41 -8.36 -11.39
C GLY A 98 7.29 -8.31 -12.43
N LEU A 99 6.04 -8.62 -12.05
CA LEU A 99 4.88 -8.50 -12.93
C LEU A 99 4.60 -7.03 -13.27
N SER A 100 4.71 -6.12 -12.31
CA SER A 100 4.53 -4.68 -12.52
C SER A 100 5.50 -4.18 -13.60
N GLY A 101 6.79 -4.47 -13.49
CA GLY A 101 7.77 -4.08 -14.50
C GLY A 101 7.53 -4.73 -15.87
N PHE A 102 7.08 -5.99 -15.90
CA PHE A 102 6.72 -6.66 -17.15
C PHE A 102 5.49 -6.01 -17.83
N PHE A 103 4.48 -5.62 -17.06
CA PHE A 103 3.29 -4.94 -17.58
C PHE A 103 3.59 -3.52 -18.02
N GLU A 104 4.42 -2.78 -17.29
CA GLU A 104 4.86 -1.43 -17.65
C GLU A 104 5.55 -1.43 -19.01
N GLN A 105 6.52 -2.33 -19.23
CA GLN A 105 7.18 -2.48 -20.53
C GLN A 105 6.20 -2.83 -21.65
N ARG A 106 5.19 -3.66 -21.36
CA ARG A 106 4.16 -4.05 -22.34
C ARG A 106 3.20 -2.92 -22.67
N LEU A 107 2.82 -2.12 -21.68
CA LEU A 107 1.98 -0.94 -21.89
C LEU A 107 2.73 0.11 -22.70
N GLU A 108 4.01 0.36 -22.40
CA GLU A 108 4.85 1.28 -23.18
C GLU A 108 4.93 0.82 -24.65
N ASP A 109 5.19 -0.47 -24.90
CA ASP A 109 5.20 -1.05 -26.24
C ASP A 109 3.83 -0.91 -26.96
N GLU A 110 2.71 -1.03 -26.23
CA GLU A 110 1.35 -0.90 -26.79
C GLU A 110 1.01 0.57 -27.08
N GLU A 111 1.33 1.49 -26.17
CA GLU A 111 1.17 2.93 -26.36
C GLU A 111 1.99 3.45 -27.54
N GLU A 112 3.23 3.01 -27.70
CA GLU A 112 4.05 3.38 -28.85
C GLU A 112 3.40 2.92 -30.16
N ARG A 113 2.89 1.69 -30.21
CA ARG A 113 2.17 1.15 -31.39
C ARG A 113 0.87 1.91 -31.67
N GLU A 114 0.14 2.30 -30.63
CA GLU A 114 -1.08 3.09 -30.75
C GLU A 114 -0.76 4.49 -31.28
N ARG A 115 0.24 5.18 -30.73
CA ARG A 115 0.72 6.48 -31.23
C ARG A 115 1.21 6.40 -32.67
N GLU A 116 1.89 5.32 -33.05
CA GLU A 116 2.28 5.08 -34.45
C GLU A 116 1.06 4.85 -35.36
N ALA A 117 0.07 4.10 -34.90
CA ALA A 117 -1.15 3.82 -35.65
C ALA A 117 -2.03 5.07 -35.81
N GLU A 118 -2.12 5.91 -34.78
CA GLU A 118 -2.77 7.23 -34.83
C GLU A 118 -2.08 8.14 -35.84
N GLN A 119 -0.75 8.27 -35.79
CA GLN A 119 0.02 9.05 -36.76
C GLN A 119 -0.15 8.52 -38.20
N ARG A 120 -0.24 7.20 -38.39
CA ARG A 120 -0.52 6.59 -39.71
C ARG A 120 -1.96 6.86 -40.16
N ALA A 121 -2.93 6.86 -39.26
CA ALA A 121 -4.33 7.15 -39.57
C ALA A 121 -4.54 8.63 -39.93
N GLU A 122 -3.89 9.55 -39.22
CA GLU A 122 -3.87 10.98 -39.52
C GLU A 122 -3.25 11.28 -40.89
N ARG A 123 -2.17 10.57 -41.25
CA ARG A 123 -1.53 10.69 -42.59
C ARG A 123 -2.28 9.94 -43.70
N GLY A 124 -3.10 8.94 -43.35
CA GLY A 124 -3.66 7.96 -44.29
C GLY A 124 -5.15 8.09 -44.61
N GLY A 125 -5.93 8.91 -43.90
CA GLY A 125 -7.34 9.18 -44.23
C GLY A 125 -8.28 7.95 -44.27
N GLY A 126 -7.92 6.86 -43.59
CA GLY A 126 -8.68 5.61 -43.59
C GLY A 126 -9.91 5.66 -42.66
N PRO A 127 -11.12 5.32 -43.14
CA PRO A 127 -12.33 5.35 -42.33
C PRO A 127 -12.40 4.13 -41.40
N GLY A 128 -12.28 4.34 -40.08
CA GLY A 128 -12.79 3.36 -39.09
C GLY A 128 -11.89 2.94 -37.94
N SER A 129 -10.69 3.49 -37.78
CA SER A 129 -9.76 3.08 -36.71
C SER A 129 -9.87 3.84 -35.37
N PRO A 130 -9.92 5.19 -35.33
CA PRO A 130 -9.73 5.92 -34.06
C PRO A 130 -10.87 5.70 -33.05
N VAL A 131 -12.12 5.53 -33.53
CA VAL A 131 -13.28 5.30 -32.65
C VAL A 131 -13.23 3.92 -31.97
N LYS A 132 -12.66 2.90 -32.63
CA LYS A 132 -12.55 1.55 -32.06
C LYS A 132 -11.43 1.44 -31.03
N LEU A 133 -10.28 2.11 -31.28
CA LEU A 133 -9.17 2.21 -30.33
C LEU A 133 -9.60 2.96 -29.06
N ALA A 134 -10.20 4.14 -29.22
CA ALA A 134 -10.70 4.93 -28.09
C ALA A 134 -11.76 4.19 -27.26
N GLY A 135 -12.66 3.43 -27.92
CA GLY A 135 -13.66 2.63 -27.23
C GLY A 135 -13.07 1.48 -26.39
N LYS A 136 -12.00 0.83 -26.88
CA LYS A 136 -11.30 -0.24 -26.16
C LYS A 136 -10.58 0.30 -24.93
N ALA A 137 -9.86 1.42 -25.07
CA ALA A 137 -9.19 2.09 -23.96
C ALA A 137 -10.18 2.57 -22.88
N ALA A 138 -11.29 3.20 -23.29
CA ALA A 138 -12.34 3.62 -22.36
C ALA A 138 -12.98 2.44 -21.62
N PHE A 139 -13.18 1.30 -22.31
CA PHE A 139 -13.70 0.09 -21.69
C PHE A 139 -12.72 -0.53 -20.67
N PHE A 140 -11.42 -0.59 -20.99
CA PHE A 140 -10.41 -1.06 -20.04
C PHE A 140 -10.28 -0.14 -18.83
N MET A 141 -10.29 1.18 -19.04
CA MET A 141 -10.30 2.15 -17.93
C MET A 141 -11.55 2.00 -17.07
N PHE A 142 -12.72 1.79 -17.67
CA PHE A 142 -13.95 1.49 -16.94
C PHE A 142 -13.81 0.23 -16.08
N LEU A 143 -13.35 -0.88 -16.66
CA LEU A 143 -13.11 -2.12 -15.92
C LEU A 143 -12.07 -1.94 -14.82
N TYR A 144 -10.99 -1.21 -15.08
CA TYR A 144 -9.93 -0.93 -14.10
C TYR A 144 -10.49 -0.15 -12.90
N LEU A 145 -11.29 0.89 -13.14
CA LEU A 145 -11.93 1.67 -12.08
C LEU A 145 -12.94 0.85 -11.28
N GLU A 146 -13.75 0.00 -11.92
CA GLU A 146 -14.68 -0.89 -11.23
C GLU A 146 -13.96 -1.95 -10.38
N VAL A 147 -12.83 -2.49 -10.86
CA VAL A 147 -12.02 -3.42 -10.07
C VAL A 147 -11.40 -2.74 -8.86
N LEU A 148 -10.90 -1.50 -9.00
CA LEU A 148 -10.42 -0.71 -7.87
C LEU A 148 -11.53 -0.44 -6.84
N ASP A 149 -12.72 -0.01 -7.29
CA ASP A 149 -13.87 0.25 -6.41
C ASP A 149 -14.37 -1.04 -5.72
N ALA A 150 -14.40 -2.16 -6.46
CA ALA A 150 -14.71 -3.47 -5.92
C ALA A 150 -13.69 -3.94 -4.86
N SER A 151 -12.40 -3.69 -5.09
CA SER A 151 -11.35 -4.06 -4.13
C SER A 151 -11.45 -3.25 -2.84
N PHE A 152 -11.66 -1.93 -2.95
CA PHE A 152 -11.83 -1.06 -1.77
C PHE A 152 -13.14 -1.32 -1.01
N SER A 153 -14.22 -1.64 -1.71
CA SER A 153 -15.49 -2.00 -1.05
C SER A 153 -15.42 -3.37 -0.36
N PHE A 154 -14.68 -4.33 -0.91
CA PHE A 154 -14.47 -5.64 -0.29
C PHE A 154 -13.69 -5.55 1.02
N ASP A 155 -12.58 -4.81 1.04
CA ASP A 155 -11.79 -4.57 2.26
C ASP A 155 -12.61 -3.87 3.34
N GLY A 156 -13.47 -2.92 2.96
CA GLY A 156 -14.38 -2.24 3.88
C GLY A 156 -15.37 -3.20 4.57
N VAL A 157 -15.88 -4.20 3.85
CA VAL A 157 -16.80 -5.20 4.40
C VAL A 157 -16.06 -6.14 5.36
N ILE A 158 -14.87 -6.64 4.98
CA ILE A 158 -14.05 -7.50 5.86
C ILE A 158 -13.66 -6.76 7.14
N GLY A 159 -13.29 -5.49 7.05
CA GLY A 159 -13.00 -4.65 8.22
C GLY A 159 -14.22 -4.46 9.13
N ALA A 160 -15.42 -4.31 8.55
CA ALA A 160 -16.64 -4.16 9.35
C ALA A 160 -17.02 -5.44 10.11
N PHE A 161 -16.70 -6.62 9.55
CA PHE A 161 -16.88 -7.92 10.22
C PHE A 161 -16.02 -8.06 11.50
N ALA A 162 -14.91 -7.33 11.61
CA ALA A 162 -14.11 -7.32 12.84
C ALA A 162 -14.86 -6.63 14.00
N ILE A 163 -15.77 -5.69 13.70
CA ILE A 163 -16.50 -4.91 14.70
C ILE A 163 -17.86 -5.54 15.02
N THR A 164 -18.59 -6.02 14.01
CA THR A 164 -19.94 -6.57 14.20
C THR A 164 -20.24 -7.67 13.18
N ASN A 165 -21.09 -8.63 13.56
CA ASN A 165 -21.59 -9.69 12.68
C ASN A 165 -22.99 -9.39 12.12
N ASP A 166 -23.60 -8.26 12.50
CA ASP A 166 -24.91 -7.85 12.00
C ASP A 166 -24.79 -7.18 10.62
N ILE A 167 -25.29 -7.86 9.59
CA ILE A 167 -25.26 -7.42 8.19
C ILE A 167 -25.96 -6.06 8.01
N VAL A 168 -27.02 -5.78 8.78
CA VAL A 168 -27.76 -4.51 8.67
C VAL A 168 -26.92 -3.35 9.19
N LEU A 169 -26.24 -3.53 10.33
CA LEU A 169 -25.34 -2.52 10.88
C LEU A 169 -24.12 -2.28 9.98
N MET A 170 -23.57 -3.34 9.37
CA MET A 170 -22.49 -3.21 8.39
C MET A 170 -22.95 -2.44 7.15
N ALA A 171 -24.10 -2.81 6.58
CA ALA A 171 -24.65 -2.16 5.40
C ALA A 171 -24.94 -0.66 5.64
N LEU A 172 -25.47 -0.31 6.82
CA LEU A 172 -25.68 1.09 7.21
C LEU A 172 -24.35 1.84 7.38
N GLY A 173 -23.39 1.25 8.10
CA GLY A 173 -22.09 1.87 8.35
C GLY A 173 -21.30 2.11 7.06
N LEU A 174 -21.17 1.08 6.21
CA LEU A 174 -20.54 1.21 4.90
C LEU A 174 -21.32 2.14 3.97
N GLY A 175 -22.66 2.10 3.98
CA GLY A 175 -23.48 2.97 3.13
C GLY A 175 -23.27 4.45 3.45
N ILE A 176 -23.19 4.81 4.74
CA ILE A 176 -22.87 6.16 5.18
C ILE A 176 -21.42 6.51 4.83
N GLY A 177 -20.48 5.59 5.10
CA GLY A 177 -19.06 5.77 4.80
C GLY A 177 -18.80 6.02 3.31
N ALA A 178 -19.41 5.21 2.44
CA ALA A 178 -19.31 5.34 0.98
C ALA A 178 -19.86 6.69 0.49
N MET A 179 -21.00 7.14 1.01
CA MET A 179 -21.54 8.46 0.69
C MET A 179 -20.61 9.59 1.15
N TYR A 180 -20.00 9.47 2.34
CA TYR A 180 -19.04 10.44 2.85
C TYR A 180 -17.77 10.50 2.00
N VAL A 181 -17.14 9.35 1.74
CA VAL A 181 -15.92 9.26 0.90
C VAL A 181 -16.21 9.80 -0.50
N ARG A 182 -17.35 9.43 -1.11
CA ARG A 182 -17.77 9.97 -2.41
C ARG A 182 -17.94 11.49 -2.38
N SER A 183 -18.53 12.04 -1.33
CA SER A 183 -18.69 13.50 -1.22
C SER A 183 -17.34 14.21 -1.09
N LEU A 184 -16.40 13.60 -0.36
CA LEU A 184 -15.04 14.12 -0.18
C LEU A 184 -14.23 14.06 -1.48
N THR A 185 -14.28 12.96 -2.22
CA THR A 185 -13.56 12.83 -3.50
C THR A 185 -14.08 13.83 -4.53
N VAL A 186 -15.40 13.99 -4.65
CA VAL A 186 -16.00 15.00 -5.54
C VAL A 186 -15.59 16.42 -5.12
N TYR A 187 -15.54 16.70 -3.82
CA TYR A 187 -15.10 18.00 -3.29
C TYR A 187 -13.62 18.27 -3.61
N LEU A 188 -12.74 17.30 -3.36
CA LEU A 188 -11.30 17.41 -3.59
C LEU A 188 -10.96 17.56 -5.08
N VAL A 189 -11.62 16.79 -5.95
CA VAL A 189 -11.47 16.91 -7.41
C VAL A 189 -11.86 18.30 -7.90
N ARG A 190 -12.96 18.87 -7.38
CA ARG A 190 -13.40 20.22 -7.75
C ARG A 190 -12.44 21.32 -7.30
N GLN A 191 -11.72 21.12 -6.20
CA GLN A 191 -10.78 22.12 -5.70
C GLN A 191 -9.40 22.05 -6.38
N GLY A 192 -9.06 20.96 -7.07
CA GLY A 192 -7.77 20.81 -7.74
C GLY A 192 -6.57 20.88 -6.79
N THR A 193 -6.75 20.62 -5.49
CA THR A 193 -5.73 20.81 -4.45
C THR A 193 -4.92 19.55 -4.13
N LEU A 194 -5.07 18.46 -4.89
CA LEU A 194 -4.40 17.21 -4.57
C LEU A 194 -2.86 17.32 -4.67
N ASP A 195 -2.36 18.06 -5.66
CA ASP A 195 -0.92 18.24 -5.91
C ASP A 195 -0.21 19.10 -4.83
N ASP A 196 -0.96 19.75 -3.95
CA ASP A 196 -0.38 20.59 -2.88
C ASP A 196 0.11 19.76 -1.67
N TYR A 197 -0.24 18.47 -1.60
CA TYR A 197 -0.03 17.62 -0.42
C TYR A 197 1.22 16.74 -0.48
N VAL A 198 2.37 17.36 -0.71
CA VAL A 198 3.66 16.69 -0.93
C VAL A 198 4.12 15.73 0.18
N TYR A 199 3.73 15.93 1.44
CA TYR A 199 4.12 15.00 2.52
C TYR A 199 3.15 13.84 2.72
N LEU A 200 1.99 13.84 2.08
CA LEU A 200 0.95 12.84 2.31
C LEU A 200 1.41 11.44 1.90
N GLU A 201 2.08 11.34 0.75
CA GLU A 201 2.71 10.11 0.25
C GLU A 201 3.69 9.50 1.27
N HIS A 202 4.50 10.35 1.91
CA HIS A 202 5.44 9.90 2.93
C HIS A 202 4.69 9.34 4.14
N GLY A 203 3.68 10.06 4.63
CA GLY A 203 2.86 9.60 5.75
C GLY A 203 2.19 8.25 5.51
N ALA A 204 1.75 7.98 4.27
CA ALA A 204 1.17 6.70 3.89
C ALA A 204 2.20 5.57 3.98
N HIS A 205 3.40 5.76 3.45
CA HIS A 205 4.46 4.74 3.53
C HIS A 205 4.96 4.53 4.97
N TYR A 206 5.07 5.58 5.78
CA TYR A 206 5.37 5.43 7.21
C TYR A 206 4.25 4.69 7.97
N ALA A 207 2.98 4.87 7.59
CA ALA A 207 1.87 4.11 8.14
C ALA A 207 1.96 2.61 7.74
N ILE A 208 2.31 2.31 6.49
CA ILE A 208 2.57 0.94 6.03
C ILE A 208 3.72 0.30 6.82
N GLY A 209 4.82 1.03 7.04
CA GLY A 209 5.94 0.57 7.86
C GLY A 209 5.57 0.35 9.33
N ALA A 210 4.73 1.21 9.91
CA ALA A 210 4.24 1.01 11.27
C ALA A 210 3.33 -0.22 11.36
N LEU A 211 2.45 -0.42 10.37
CA LEU A 211 1.55 -1.55 10.29
C LEU A 211 2.32 -2.87 10.14
N SER A 212 3.36 -2.91 9.31
CA SER A 212 4.19 -4.11 9.12
C SER A 212 4.87 -4.54 10.42
N VAL A 213 5.42 -3.60 11.18
CA VAL A 213 6.00 -3.86 12.51
C VAL A 213 4.94 -4.34 13.49
N ILE A 214 3.77 -3.71 13.51
CA ILE A 214 2.66 -4.11 14.39
C ILE A 214 2.21 -5.54 14.08
N LEU A 215 2.06 -5.90 12.80
CA LEU A 215 1.71 -7.27 12.39
C LEU A 215 2.77 -8.29 12.83
N LEU A 216 4.05 -7.97 12.72
CA LEU A 216 5.10 -8.87 13.22
C LEU A 216 5.05 -9.02 14.75
N VAL A 217 4.77 -7.94 15.48
CA VAL A 217 4.64 -7.97 16.95
C VAL A 217 3.37 -8.70 17.39
N THR A 218 2.28 -8.62 16.62
CA THR A 218 1.01 -9.30 16.94
C THR A 218 1.08 -10.82 16.86
N ILE A 219 2.17 -11.37 16.32
CA ILE A 219 2.47 -12.81 16.38
C ILE A 219 2.59 -13.28 17.84
N GLN A 220 3.10 -12.44 18.75
CA GLN A 220 3.31 -12.80 20.16
C GLN A 220 2.43 -11.99 21.11
N HIS A 221 2.17 -10.71 20.81
CA HIS A 221 1.43 -9.81 21.71
C HIS A 221 0.11 -9.38 21.07
N GLU A 222 -1.02 -9.67 21.71
CA GLU A 222 -2.31 -9.15 21.26
C GLU A 222 -2.34 -7.61 21.40
N ILE A 223 -2.16 -6.91 20.28
CA ILE A 223 -2.28 -5.45 20.23
C ILE A 223 -3.73 -5.10 19.93
N ASN A 224 -4.29 -4.18 20.71
CA ASN A 224 -5.63 -3.68 20.46
C ASN A 224 -5.71 -2.98 19.10
N GLU A 225 -6.68 -3.37 18.28
CA GLU A 225 -6.91 -2.82 16.94
C GLU A 225 -7.07 -1.29 16.95
N ILE A 226 -7.61 -0.72 18.02
CA ILE A 226 -7.74 0.73 18.20
C ILE A 226 -6.36 1.39 18.22
N ILE A 227 -5.37 0.79 18.88
CA ILE A 227 -4.00 1.33 18.93
C ILE A 227 -3.37 1.26 17.55
N THR A 228 -3.51 0.12 16.87
CA THR A 228 -3.02 -0.07 15.50
C THR A 228 -3.61 0.95 14.53
N GLY A 229 -4.93 1.13 14.57
CA GLY A 229 -5.63 2.11 13.74
C GLY A 229 -5.26 3.55 14.09
N LEU A 230 -5.12 3.88 15.38
CA LEU A 230 -4.74 5.22 15.84
C LEU A 230 -3.34 5.60 15.34
N ILE A 231 -2.38 4.69 15.35
CA ILE A 231 -1.03 4.95 14.85
C ILE A 231 -1.07 5.34 13.36
N GLY A 232 -1.84 4.61 12.55
CA GLY A 232 -2.05 4.95 11.14
C GLY A 232 -2.70 6.32 10.96
N VAL A 233 -3.79 6.60 11.68
CA VAL A 233 -4.50 7.88 11.64
C VAL A 233 -3.60 9.04 12.07
N VAL A 234 -2.78 8.86 13.10
CA VAL A 234 -1.85 9.88 13.59
C VAL A 234 -0.75 10.15 12.56
N LEU A 235 -0.18 9.13 11.92
CA LEU A 235 0.86 9.30 10.90
C LEU A 235 0.33 10.00 9.66
N ILE A 236 -0.83 9.58 9.15
CA ILE A 236 -1.48 10.21 7.99
C ILE A 236 -1.96 11.63 8.35
N GLY A 237 -2.55 11.83 9.52
CA GLY A 237 -2.99 13.14 9.99
C GLY A 237 -1.82 14.12 10.20
N ALA A 238 -0.69 13.64 10.73
CA ALA A 238 0.52 14.43 10.91
C ALA A 238 1.15 14.83 9.56
N SER A 239 1.18 13.92 8.59
CA SER A 239 1.70 14.21 7.25
C SER A 239 0.82 15.23 6.52
N PHE A 240 -0.49 15.08 6.61
CA PHE A 240 -1.46 16.05 6.10
C PHE A 240 -1.28 17.42 6.74
N TRP A 241 -1.22 17.49 8.08
CA TRP A 241 -1.01 18.75 8.81
C TRP A 241 0.31 19.42 8.44
N SER A 242 1.40 18.65 8.32
CA SER A 242 2.70 19.14 7.89
C SER A 242 2.62 19.77 6.50
N SER A 243 1.87 19.16 5.58
CA SER A 243 1.70 19.69 4.22
C SER A 243 0.83 20.94 4.18
N VAL A 244 -0.27 20.99 4.96
CA VAL A 244 -1.10 22.20 5.10
C VAL A 244 -0.27 23.36 5.66
N ARG A 245 0.55 23.09 6.69
CA ARG A 245 1.43 24.11 7.29
C ARG A 245 2.43 24.65 6.27
N ARG A 246 3.05 23.79 5.47
CA ARG A 246 3.98 24.21 4.41
C ARG A 246 3.26 25.03 3.34
N ASN A 247 2.08 24.61 2.89
CA ASN A 247 1.33 25.33 1.86
C ASN A 247 0.88 26.72 2.37
N ARG A 248 0.50 26.84 3.65
CA ARG A 248 0.22 28.16 4.28
C ARG A 248 1.47 29.05 4.38
N ALA A 249 2.64 28.47 4.68
CA ALA A 249 3.89 29.23 4.74
C ALA A 249 4.33 29.73 3.35
N LEU A 250 4.12 28.94 2.29
CA LEU A 250 4.41 29.35 0.91
C LEU A 250 3.47 30.47 0.44
N ARG A 251 2.17 30.39 0.76
CA ARG A 251 1.17 31.42 0.40
C ARG A 251 1.32 32.75 1.15
N THR A 252 2.09 32.77 2.25
CA THR A 252 2.39 34.01 3.00
C THR A 252 3.73 34.62 2.58
N ALA A 253 4.55 33.89 1.82
CA ALA A 253 5.80 34.37 1.24
C ALA A 253 5.64 34.91 -0.20
N SER A 254 4.50 34.62 -0.86
CA SER A 254 4.07 35.17 -2.16
C SER A 254 3.19 36.41 -1.98
#